data_AF-A0A5D6VYZ0-F1
#
_entry.id   AF-A0A5D6VYZ0-F1
#
_cell.length_a   1.000
_cell.length_b   1.000
_cell.length_c   1.000
_cell.angle_alpha   90.00
_cell.angle_beta   90.00
_cell.angle_gamma   90.00
#
_symmetry.space_group_name_H-M   'P 1'
#
loop_
_entity.id
_entity.type
_entity.pdbx_description
1 polymer ?
#
loop_
_entity_poly.entity_id
_entity_poly.type
_entity_poly.pdbx_seq_one_letter_code
_entity_poly.pdbx_strand_id
1 'polypeptide(L)'
;MENSKYRCPHCGSDNTRSFSIIYSEGHGTGVEIHREIVGHNVQSKVTTYADGHKESKVVGSTPVYGNVSHTNSYTSDLAQSVAPPSPPTITPDKVSGAGSETIGELIGGIGCLAPIIAFLVWLIVSFANTFGFINVADFWDTSWHGAFEFMKIVAEAVSVLIVLHCIYDYKNKKIHAEEQRENARQNMEKYRKAKAAWHHSYRCLRCGHSFLVDE
;
A
#
# COMPACT_ATOMS: atom_id res chain seq x y z
N MET A 1 52.64 -0.81 6.80
CA MET A 1 52.15 -2.00 7.53
C MET A 1 50.74 -1.67 8.00
N GLU A 2 49.72 -2.10 7.26
CA GLU A 2 48.31 -1.80 7.60
C GLU A 2 47.32 -2.86 7.06
N ASN A 3 47.82 -4.00 6.54
CA ASN A 3 47.01 -5.04 5.90
C ASN A 3 46.50 -6.12 6.88
N SER A 4 46.87 -6.07 8.16
CA SER A 4 46.42 -7.07 9.15
C SER A 4 44.92 -6.99 9.41
N LYS A 5 44.30 -5.81 9.22
CA LYS A 5 42.89 -5.56 9.51
C LYS A 5 41.93 -6.34 8.60
N TYR A 6 42.36 -6.62 7.37
CA TYR A 6 41.55 -7.34 6.38
C TYR A 6 41.82 -8.85 6.37
N ARG A 7 42.71 -9.35 7.23
CA ARG A 7 42.97 -10.79 7.35
C ARG A 7 41.77 -11.48 7.96
N CYS A 8 41.44 -12.65 7.42
CA CYS A 8 40.37 -13.45 7.99
C CYS A 8 40.71 -13.83 9.45
N PRO A 9 39.88 -13.46 10.44
CA PRO A 9 40.15 -13.77 11.85
C PRO A 9 40.10 -15.27 12.13
N HIS A 10 39.40 -16.04 11.31
CA HIS A 10 39.26 -17.49 11.49
C HIS A 10 40.44 -18.32 10.96
N CYS A 11 41.05 -17.92 9.83
CA CYS A 11 42.10 -18.72 9.18
C CYS A 11 43.38 -17.95 8.83
N GLY A 12 43.45 -16.66 9.16
CA GLY A 12 44.60 -15.79 8.89
C GLY A 12 44.85 -15.49 7.40
N SER A 13 43.94 -15.91 6.51
CA SER A 13 44.08 -15.73 5.06
C SER A 13 43.91 -14.26 4.65
N ASP A 14 44.77 -13.82 3.73
CA ASP A 14 44.70 -12.49 3.09
C ASP A 14 43.69 -12.46 1.94
N ASN A 15 43.19 -13.63 1.52
CA ASN A 15 42.18 -13.76 0.47
C ASN A 15 40.77 -13.45 1.00
N THR A 16 40.53 -12.17 1.29
CA THR A 16 39.24 -11.64 1.73
C THR A 16 38.73 -10.61 0.73
N ARG A 17 37.42 -10.49 0.60
CA ARG A 17 36.77 -9.47 -0.24
C ARG A 17 35.61 -8.84 0.50
N SER A 18 35.33 -7.57 0.22
CA SER A 18 34.16 -6.90 0.78
C SER A 18 32.87 -7.50 0.19
N PHE A 19 31.81 -7.48 0.97
CA PHE A 19 30.48 -7.95 0.54
C PHE A 19 29.99 -7.15 -0.67
N SER A 20 30.26 -5.85 -0.72
CA SER A 20 29.87 -4.98 -1.83
C SER A 20 30.47 -5.41 -3.16
N ILE A 21 31.76 -5.77 -3.17
CA ILE A 21 32.46 -6.23 -4.37
C ILE A 21 31.90 -7.59 -4.80
N ILE A 22 31.82 -8.54 -3.87
CA ILE A 22 31.29 -9.89 -4.15
C ILE A 22 29.87 -9.81 -4.72
N TYR A 23 29.01 -8.98 -4.14
CA TYR A 23 27.65 -8.77 -4.61
C TYR A 23 27.66 -8.19 -6.04
N SER A 24 28.41 -7.10 -6.26
CA SER A 24 28.46 -6.43 -7.56
C SER A 24 29.00 -7.31 -8.70
N GLU A 25 30.04 -8.12 -8.44
CA GLU A 25 30.67 -9.00 -9.44
C GLU A 25 29.83 -10.25 -9.73
N GLY A 26 28.98 -10.67 -8.80
CA GLY A 26 28.18 -11.88 -8.98
C GLY A 26 26.93 -11.67 -9.82
N HIS A 27 26.68 -10.47 -10.33
CA HIS A 27 25.61 -10.21 -11.30
C HIS A 27 26.13 -10.33 -12.72
N GLY A 28 25.49 -11.16 -13.52
CA GLY A 28 25.82 -11.37 -14.92
C GLY A 28 24.60 -11.23 -15.82
N THR A 29 24.84 -10.91 -17.09
CA THR A 29 23.83 -11.01 -18.14
C THR A 29 24.33 -12.02 -19.17
N GLY A 30 23.42 -12.89 -19.59
CA GLY A 30 23.64 -13.87 -20.66
C GLY A 30 22.57 -13.70 -21.73
N VAL A 31 22.85 -14.18 -22.92
CA VAL A 31 21.87 -14.28 -23.99
C VAL A 31 21.53 -15.75 -24.17
N GLU A 32 20.26 -16.09 -24.00
CA GLU A 32 19.75 -17.41 -24.31
C GLU A 32 18.92 -17.34 -25.59
N ILE A 33 19.18 -18.25 -26.52
CA ILE A 33 18.45 -18.32 -27.78
C ILE A 33 17.39 -19.40 -27.65
N HIS A 34 16.14 -18.98 -27.60
CA HIS A 34 14.98 -19.88 -27.58
C HIS A 34 14.41 -20.02 -28.99
N ARG A 35 13.92 -21.21 -29.31
CA ARG A 35 13.19 -21.44 -30.56
C ARG A 35 11.71 -21.18 -30.32
N GLU A 36 11.24 -20.03 -30.76
CA GLU A 36 9.89 -19.53 -30.48
C GLU A 36 9.11 -19.27 -31.77
N ILE A 37 7.78 -19.14 -31.65
CA ILE A 37 6.93 -18.82 -32.78
C ILE A 37 7.09 -17.33 -33.09
N VAL A 38 7.74 -17.01 -34.21
CA VAL A 38 7.98 -15.63 -34.67
C VAL A 38 6.90 -15.12 -35.62
N GLY A 39 6.02 -15.99 -36.08
CA GLY A 39 4.91 -15.62 -36.94
C GLY A 39 4.07 -16.82 -37.36
N HIS A 40 3.10 -16.58 -38.23
CA HIS A 40 2.25 -17.61 -38.81
C HIS A 40 2.20 -17.45 -40.32
N ASN A 41 2.45 -18.53 -41.06
CA ASN A 41 2.10 -18.57 -42.47
C ASN A 41 0.60 -18.85 -42.57
N VAL A 42 -0.14 -17.85 -43.04
CA VAL A 42 -1.58 -17.91 -43.19
C VAL A 42 -1.92 -18.46 -44.57
N GLN A 43 -2.69 -19.54 -44.63
CA GLN A 43 -3.21 -20.09 -45.86
C GLN A 43 -4.59 -19.50 -46.13
N SER A 44 -4.73 -18.75 -47.22
CA SER A 44 -6.01 -18.20 -47.68
C SER A 44 -6.49 -18.93 -48.93
N LYS A 45 -7.81 -19.14 -49.01
CA LYS A 45 -8.48 -19.63 -50.21
C LYS A 45 -9.31 -18.50 -50.78
N VAL A 46 -9.06 -18.18 -52.05
CA VAL A 46 -9.84 -17.19 -52.78
C VAL A 46 -10.91 -17.91 -53.59
N THR A 47 -12.17 -17.66 -53.27
CA THR A 47 -13.32 -18.13 -54.05
C THR A 47 -13.72 -17.03 -55.01
N THR A 48 -13.74 -17.33 -56.31
CA THR A 48 -14.28 -16.41 -57.33
C THR A 48 -15.70 -16.86 -57.68
N TYR A 49 -16.67 -15.98 -57.46
CA TYR A 49 -18.07 -16.23 -57.74
C TYR A 49 -18.41 -15.87 -59.19
N ALA A 50 -19.55 -16.36 -59.68
CA ALA A 50 -19.92 -16.25 -61.10
C ALA A 50 -20.16 -14.80 -61.57
N ASP A 51 -20.36 -13.86 -60.65
CA ASP A 51 -20.47 -12.41 -60.87
C ASP A 51 -19.10 -11.70 -60.95
N GLY A 52 -18.00 -12.44 -60.83
CA GLY A 52 -16.64 -11.91 -60.81
C GLY A 52 -16.15 -11.46 -59.43
N HIS A 53 -17.00 -11.53 -58.39
CA HIS A 53 -16.61 -11.20 -57.03
C HIS A 53 -15.59 -12.21 -56.48
N LYS A 54 -14.54 -11.73 -55.80
CA LYS A 54 -13.53 -12.57 -55.16
C LYS A 54 -13.59 -12.40 -53.66
N GLU A 55 -13.78 -13.50 -52.94
CA GLU A 55 -13.73 -13.53 -51.48
C GLU A 55 -12.53 -14.36 -51.03
N SER A 56 -11.68 -13.78 -50.19
CA SER A 56 -10.53 -14.46 -49.60
C SER A 56 -10.88 -14.86 -48.18
N LYS A 57 -10.89 -16.17 -47.89
CA LYS A 57 -11.14 -16.69 -46.55
C LYS A 57 -9.91 -17.42 -46.03
N VAL A 58 -9.53 -17.13 -44.79
CA VAL A 58 -8.42 -17.84 -44.13
C VAL A 58 -8.88 -19.27 -43.82
N VAL A 59 -8.13 -20.27 -44.28
CA VAL A 59 -8.46 -21.70 -44.14
C VAL A 59 -7.60 -22.39 -43.10
N GLY A 60 -6.41 -21.84 -42.80
CA GLY A 60 -5.54 -22.35 -41.75
C GLY A 60 -4.33 -21.47 -41.52
N SER A 61 -3.62 -21.73 -40.43
CA SER A 61 -2.35 -21.08 -40.12
C SER A 61 -1.35 -22.12 -39.60
N THR A 62 -0.10 -22.00 -40.04
CA THR A 62 1.01 -22.83 -39.54
C THR A 62 2.04 -21.93 -38.85
N PRO A 63 2.44 -22.24 -37.60
CA PRO A 63 3.43 -21.44 -36.89
C PRO A 63 4.81 -21.52 -37.57
N VAL A 64 5.48 -20.39 -37.65
CA VAL A 64 6.86 -20.26 -38.11
C VAL A 64 7.73 -20.10 -36.88
N TYR A 65 8.62 -21.08 -36.65
CA TYR A 65 9.56 -21.04 -35.54
C TYR A 65 10.85 -20.34 -35.95
N GLY A 66 11.28 -19.38 -35.15
CA GLY A 66 12.53 -18.65 -35.31
C GLY A 66 13.33 -18.65 -34.01
N ASN A 67 14.61 -18.36 -34.13
CA ASN A 67 15.48 -18.19 -32.97
C ASN A 67 15.30 -16.77 -32.42
N VAL A 68 14.77 -16.66 -31.21
CA VAL A 68 14.59 -15.41 -30.49
C VAL A 68 15.61 -15.34 -29.36
N SER A 69 16.35 -14.24 -29.33
CA SER A 69 17.36 -13.96 -28.32
C SER A 69 16.71 -13.29 -27.12
N HIS A 70 16.74 -13.94 -25.96
CA HIS A 70 16.33 -13.37 -24.68
C HIS A 70 17.55 -13.01 -23.84
N THR A 71 17.56 -11.78 -23.32
CA THR A 71 18.58 -11.37 -22.35
C THR A 71 18.15 -11.86 -20.97
N ASN A 72 18.92 -12.77 -20.39
CA ASN A 72 18.70 -13.28 -19.06
C ASN A 72 19.72 -12.67 -18.09
N SER A 73 19.25 -12.18 -16.95
CA SER A 73 20.12 -11.79 -15.83
C SER A 73 20.21 -12.93 -14.84
N TYR A 74 21.42 -13.26 -14.38
CA TYR A 74 21.64 -14.22 -13.30
C TYR A 74 22.47 -13.59 -12.19
N THR A 75 22.30 -14.13 -10.98
CA THR A 75 23.10 -13.75 -9.81
C THR A 75 23.73 -15.01 -9.25
N SER A 76 25.04 -15.00 -9.01
CA SER A 76 25.74 -16.14 -8.43
C SER A 76 25.26 -16.42 -7.00
N ASP A 77 25.30 -17.69 -6.58
CA ASP A 77 24.96 -18.10 -5.21
C ASP A 77 25.79 -17.35 -4.15
N LEU A 78 27.05 -17.07 -4.48
CA LEU A 78 27.94 -16.33 -3.60
C LEU A 78 27.45 -14.88 -3.41
N ALA A 79 27.10 -14.18 -4.48
CA ALA A 79 26.52 -12.85 -4.40
C ALA A 79 25.17 -12.86 -3.66
N GLN A 80 24.31 -13.84 -3.94
CA GLN A 80 23.02 -13.96 -3.26
C GLN A 80 23.20 -14.14 -1.74
N SER A 81 24.21 -14.91 -1.32
CA SER A 81 24.50 -15.12 0.10
C SER A 81 25.07 -13.92 0.84
N VAL A 82 25.54 -12.89 0.12
CA VAL A 82 26.04 -11.63 0.69
C VAL A 82 25.18 -10.43 0.27
N ALA A 83 23.93 -10.67 -0.15
CA ALA A 83 23.04 -9.63 -0.61
C ALA A 83 22.85 -8.52 0.46
N PRO A 84 22.75 -7.25 0.05
CA PRO A 84 22.47 -6.17 0.98
C PRO A 84 21.10 -6.39 1.65
N PRO A 85 20.90 -5.86 2.88
CA PRO A 85 19.59 -5.92 3.52
C PRO A 85 18.54 -5.25 2.63
N SER A 86 17.33 -5.82 2.59
CA SER A 86 16.22 -5.24 1.85
C SER A 86 15.71 -3.98 2.55
N PRO A 87 15.41 -2.89 1.82
CA PRO A 87 14.75 -1.73 2.40
C PRO A 87 13.39 -2.15 2.99
N PRO A 88 12.97 -1.60 4.14
CA PRO A 88 11.67 -1.92 4.70
C PRO A 88 10.57 -1.40 3.76
N THR A 89 9.53 -2.22 3.57
CA THR A 89 8.35 -1.82 2.81
C THR A 89 7.59 -0.76 3.60
N ILE A 90 7.73 0.50 3.17
CA ILE A 90 6.89 1.57 3.67
C ILE A 90 5.59 1.49 2.87
N THR A 91 4.56 0.86 3.44
CA THR A 91 3.21 1.08 2.92
C THR A 91 2.92 2.57 3.09
N PRO A 92 2.67 3.32 2.01
CA PRO A 92 2.25 4.70 2.16
C PRO A 92 1.01 4.70 3.05
N ASP A 93 1.00 5.61 4.02
CA ASP A 93 -0.15 5.85 4.89
C ASP A 93 -1.40 5.87 3.98
N LYS A 94 -2.27 4.85 4.08
CA LYS A 94 -3.67 4.96 3.61
C LYS A 94 -4.45 5.89 4.55
N VAL A 95 -3.82 6.99 4.95
CA VAL A 95 -4.30 8.00 5.88
C VAL A 95 -4.00 9.35 5.24
N SER A 96 -4.53 9.56 4.04
CA SER A 96 -4.99 10.87 3.55
C SER A 96 -5.38 10.78 2.07
N GLY A 97 -6.69 10.91 1.81
CA GLY A 97 -7.21 11.50 0.58
C GLY A 97 -7.10 10.66 -0.69
N ALA A 98 -8.06 9.75 -0.89
CA ALA A 98 -8.74 9.48 -2.18
C ALA A 98 -9.27 8.04 -2.20
N GLY A 99 -10.59 7.88 -2.09
CA GLY A 99 -11.26 6.64 -2.49
C GLY A 99 -11.82 5.76 -1.38
N SER A 100 -12.45 6.34 -0.36
CA SER A 100 -13.51 5.68 0.43
C SER A 100 -14.33 6.71 1.25
N GLU A 101 -14.31 7.96 0.83
CA GLU A 101 -15.13 9.04 1.40
C GLU A 101 -16.32 9.19 0.46
N THR A 102 -17.50 8.69 0.81
CA THR A 102 -18.75 9.16 0.17
C THR A 102 -20.02 8.68 0.87
N ILE A 103 -20.00 7.59 1.66
CA ILE A 103 -21.24 7.09 2.28
C ILE A 103 -21.16 7.01 3.82
N GLY A 104 -20.04 6.58 4.39
CA GLY A 104 -19.90 6.48 5.85
C GLY A 104 -19.78 7.83 6.56
N GLU A 105 -19.02 8.77 6.00
CA GLU A 105 -18.82 10.12 6.60
C GLU A 105 -19.97 11.08 6.30
N LEU A 106 -20.73 10.88 5.22
CA LEU A 106 -21.95 11.65 4.99
C LEU A 106 -23.01 11.29 6.05
N ILE A 107 -23.12 10.01 6.41
CA ILE A 107 -24.05 9.55 7.46
C ILE A 107 -23.54 9.92 8.86
N GLY A 108 -22.21 9.86 9.10
CA GLY A 108 -21.61 10.29 10.37
C GLY A 108 -21.64 11.80 10.61
N GLY A 109 -21.43 12.61 9.56
CA GLY A 109 -21.47 14.07 9.63
C GLY A 109 -22.89 14.63 9.67
N ILE A 110 -23.82 14.06 8.89
CA ILE A 110 -25.23 14.48 8.89
C ILE A 110 -25.95 13.96 10.15
N GLY A 111 -25.61 12.77 10.65
CA GLY A 111 -26.17 12.22 11.89
C GLY A 111 -25.85 13.06 13.13
N CYS A 112 -24.68 13.71 13.18
CA CYS A 112 -24.32 14.63 14.25
C CYS A 112 -24.98 16.02 14.12
N LEU A 113 -25.33 16.45 12.90
CA LEU A 113 -26.00 17.73 12.66
C LEU A 113 -27.52 17.65 12.77
N ALA A 114 -28.13 16.49 12.50
CA ALA A 114 -29.56 16.27 12.64
C ALA A 114 -30.14 16.65 14.03
N PRO A 115 -29.54 16.27 15.18
CA PRO A 115 -30.04 16.70 16.50
C PRO A 115 -29.83 18.21 16.73
N ILE A 116 -28.75 18.79 16.21
CA ILE A 116 -28.48 20.24 16.31
C ILE A 116 -29.51 21.04 15.49
N ILE A 117 -29.83 20.58 14.28
CA ILE A 117 -30.85 21.20 13.42
C ILE A 117 -32.24 21.06 14.04
N ALA A 118 -32.57 19.89 14.59
CA ALA A 118 -33.83 19.68 15.31
C ALA A 118 -33.96 20.60 16.54
N PHE A 119 -32.86 20.80 17.28
CA PHE A 119 -32.81 21.74 18.41
C PHE A 119 -32.99 23.19 17.96
N LEU A 120 -32.34 23.63 16.88
CA LEU A 120 -32.50 24.98 16.34
C LEU A 120 -33.92 25.24 15.83
N VAL A 121 -34.53 24.27 15.14
CA VAL A 121 -35.93 24.35 14.72
C VAL A 121 -36.87 24.45 15.93
N TRP A 122 -36.63 23.66 16.98
CA TRP A 122 -37.42 23.74 18.22
C TRP A 122 -37.28 25.10 18.92
N LEU A 123 -36.07 25.67 18.94
CA LEU A 123 -35.81 26.98 19.54
C LEU A 123 -36.55 28.10 18.80
N ILE A 124 -36.55 28.06 17.46
CA ILE A 124 -37.28 29.03 16.61
C ILE A 124 -38.79 28.92 16.83
N VAL A 125 -39.34 27.69 16.87
CA VAL A 125 -40.77 27.47 17.11
C VAL A 125 -41.19 27.92 18.51
N SER A 126 -40.35 27.64 19.53
CA SER A 126 -40.61 28.07 20.90
C SER A 126 -40.55 29.59 21.05
N PHE A 127 -39.57 30.24 20.42
CA PHE A 127 -39.47 31.69 20.38
C PHE A 127 -40.69 32.32 19.68
N ALA A 128 -41.08 31.80 18.52
CA ALA A 128 -42.25 32.29 17.79
C ALA A 128 -43.56 32.14 18.58
N ASN A 129 -43.70 31.09 19.40
CA ASN A 129 -44.82 30.88 20.31
C ASN A 129 -44.81 31.87 21.49
N THR A 130 -43.66 32.11 22.12
CA THR A 130 -43.55 33.06 23.25
C THR A 130 -43.87 34.50 22.84
N PHE A 131 -43.52 34.90 21.62
CA PHE A 131 -43.80 36.23 21.09
C PHE A 131 -45.15 36.32 20.34
N GLY A 132 -45.96 35.26 20.37
CA GLY A 132 -47.34 35.28 19.86
C GLY A 132 -47.49 35.25 18.34
N PHE A 133 -46.45 34.87 17.61
CA PHE A 133 -46.49 34.75 16.14
C PHE A 133 -47.16 33.45 15.67
N ILE A 134 -47.23 32.43 16.53
CA ILE A 134 -47.82 31.11 16.25
C ILE A 134 -48.45 30.60 17.56
N ASN A 135 -49.62 29.96 17.51
CA ASN A 135 -50.26 29.36 18.69
C ASN A 135 -50.05 27.85 18.68
N VAL A 136 -49.15 27.34 19.53
CA VAL A 136 -48.76 25.91 19.53
C VAL A 136 -49.77 25.03 20.29
N ALA A 137 -50.67 25.64 21.06
CA ALA A 137 -51.69 24.96 21.85
C ALA A 137 -52.70 24.14 21.01
N ASP A 138 -52.96 24.53 19.76
CA ASP A 138 -53.86 23.78 18.87
C ASP A 138 -53.21 22.55 18.22
N PHE A 139 -51.87 22.43 18.31
CA PHE A 139 -51.12 21.30 17.76
C PHE A 139 -50.73 20.26 18.83
N TRP A 140 -50.78 20.65 20.11
CA TRP A 140 -50.13 19.93 21.21
C TRP A 140 -51.10 19.63 22.35
N ASP A 141 -52.00 18.67 22.12
CA ASP A 141 -52.86 18.19 23.20
C ASP A 141 -52.04 17.35 24.21
N THR A 142 -52.41 17.48 25.48
CA THR A 142 -51.62 17.28 26.72
C THR A 142 -51.00 15.87 26.90
N SER A 143 -51.40 14.90 26.09
CA SER A 143 -50.92 13.51 26.12
C SER A 143 -49.58 13.30 25.40
N TRP A 144 -49.20 14.17 24.46
CA TRP A 144 -47.95 14.05 23.71
C TRP A 144 -46.76 14.74 24.39
N HIS A 145 -47.00 15.72 25.27
CA HIS A 145 -45.93 16.45 25.97
C HIS A 145 -44.98 15.53 26.76
N GLY A 146 -45.50 14.56 27.50
CA GLY A 146 -44.66 13.61 28.26
C GLY A 146 -43.82 12.69 27.37
N ALA A 147 -44.38 12.22 26.25
CA ALA A 147 -43.66 11.39 25.29
C ALA A 147 -42.55 12.17 24.56
N PHE A 148 -42.78 13.43 24.22
CA PHE A 148 -41.77 14.29 23.60
C PHE A 148 -40.64 14.67 24.56
N GLU A 149 -40.94 14.97 25.83
CA GLU A 149 -39.89 15.24 26.83
C GLU A 149 -39.03 13.99 27.11
N PHE A 150 -39.62 12.79 27.13
CA PHE A 150 -38.86 11.54 27.21
C PHE A 150 -37.99 11.30 25.97
N MET A 151 -38.53 11.54 24.77
CA MET A 151 -37.77 11.44 23.51
C MET A 151 -36.63 12.46 23.43
N LYS A 152 -36.79 13.67 23.99
CA LYS A 152 -35.70 14.65 24.11
C LYS A 152 -34.57 14.14 25.01
N ILE A 153 -34.88 13.62 26.19
CA ILE A 153 -33.89 13.08 27.13
C ILE A 153 -33.13 11.90 26.48
N VAL A 154 -33.85 11.01 25.78
CA VAL A 154 -33.23 9.89 25.05
C VAL A 154 -32.35 10.40 23.91
N ALA A 155 -32.81 11.39 23.13
CA ALA A 155 -32.03 11.97 22.03
C ALA A 155 -30.76 12.68 22.53
N GLU A 156 -30.84 13.44 23.64
CA GLU A 156 -29.69 14.08 24.27
C GLU A 156 -28.69 13.03 24.77
N ALA A 157 -29.16 11.99 25.48
CA ALA A 157 -28.30 10.92 25.96
C ALA A 157 -27.59 10.17 24.81
N VAL A 158 -28.31 9.87 23.73
CA VAL A 158 -27.73 9.24 22.53
C VAL A 158 -26.73 10.16 21.84
N SER A 159 -27.03 11.47 21.74
CA SER A 159 -26.12 12.43 21.12
C SER A 159 -24.79 12.55 21.89
N VAL A 160 -24.84 12.54 23.22
CA VAL A 160 -23.65 12.57 24.08
C VAL A 160 -22.82 11.29 23.90
N LEU A 161 -23.47 10.12 23.81
CA LEU A 161 -22.77 8.85 23.56
C LEU A 161 -22.09 8.82 22.19
N ILE A 162 -22.75 9.34 21.15
CA ILE A 162 -22.17 9.45 19.80
C ILE A 162 -20.94 10.36 19.82
N VAL A 163 -21.06 11.54 20.45
CA VAL A 163 -19.92 12.49 20.56
C VAL A 163 -18.75 11.86 21.32
N LEU A 164 -19.01 11.15 22.42
CA LEU A 164 -17.99 10.41 23.17
C LEU A 164 -17.30 9.34 22.31
N HIS A 165 -18.07 8.58 21.53
CA HIS A 165 -17.53 7.56 20.61
C HIS A 165 -16.67 8.20 19.51
N CYS A 166 -17.11 9.31 18.91
CA CYS A 166 -16.33 10.03 17.90
C CYS A 166 -15.02 10.59 18.47
N ILE A 167 -15.03 11.13 19.69
CA ILE A 167 -13.83 11.61 20.37
C ILE A 167 -12.87 10.44 20.65
N TYR A 168 -13.40 9.30 21.12
CA TYR A 168 -12.62 8.11 21.39
C TYR A 168 -11.97 7.56 20.11
N ASP A 169 -12.74 7.40 19.04
CA ASP A 169 -12.26 6.93 17.75
C ASP A 169 -11.20 7.86 17.15
N TYR A 170 -11.40 9.17 17.23
CA TYR A 170 -10.44 10.15 16.75
C TYR A 170 -9.10 10.04 17.50
N LYS A 171 -9.15 9.96 18.83
CA LYS A 171 -7.95 9.77 19.65
C LYS A 171 -7.25 8.46 19.32
N ASN A 172 -7.99 7.37 19.20
CA ASN A 172 -7.44 6.04 18.92
C ASN A 172 -6.77 6.03 17.53
N LYS A 173 -7.43 6.54 16.49
CA LYS A 173 -6.86 6.67 15.13
C LYS A 173 -5.56 7.48 15.13
N LYS A 174 -5.51 8.58 15.87
CA LYS A 174 -4.30 9.40 15.98
C LYS A 174 -3.14 8.63 16.62
N ILE A 175 -3.40 7.91 17.72
CA ILE A 175 -2.39 7.10 18.41
C ILE A 175 -1.86 5.99 17.48
N HIS A 176 -2.74 5.27 16.79
CA HIS A 176 -2.34 4.23 15.83
C HIS A 176 -1.48 4.78 14.69
N ALA A 177 -1.82 5.96 14.16
CA ALA A 177 -1.04 6.62 13.12
C ALA A 177 0.35 7.04 13.62
N GLU A 178 0.45 7.57 14.85
CA GLU A 178 1.72 7.91 15.49
C GLU A 178 2.59 6.67 15.73
N GLU A 179 2.00 5.56 16.21
CA GLU A 179 2.69 4.29 16.42
C GLU A 179 3.22 3.70 15.11
N GLN A 180 2.42 3.73 14.03
CA GLN A 180 2.87 3.27 12.71
C GLN A 180 4.05 4.09 12.19
N ARG A 181 4.02 5.41 12.37
CA ARG A 181 5.13 6.30 11.98
C ARG A 181 6.39 6.02 12.80
N GLU A 182 6.24 5.80 14.10
CA GLU A 182 7.36 5.48 14.97
C GLU A 182 7.99 4.12 14.60
N ASN A 183 7.16 3.10 14.38
CA ASN A 183 7.61 1.78 13.93
C ASN A 183 8.32 1.85 12.57
N ALA A 184 7.79 2.64 11.62
CA ALA A 184 8.43 2.87 10.33
C ALA A 184 9.80 3.55 10.50
N ARG A 185 9.89 4.56 11.38
CA ARG A 185 11.14 5.26 11.70
C ARG A 185 12.18 4.32 12.30
N GLN A 186 11.80 3.52 13.29
CA GLN A 186 12.69 2.55 13.93
C GLN A 186 13.17 1.47 12.94
N ASN A 187 12.28 0.97 12.09
CA ASN A 187 12.64 0.00 11.06
C ASN A 187 13.61 0.60 10.03
N MET A 188 13.42 1.85 9.63
CA MET A 188 14.37 2.57 8.77
C MET A 188 15.73 2.80 9.45
N GLU A 189 15.75 3.07 10.75
CA GLU A 189 17.00 3.21 11.50
C GLU A 189 17.76 1.87 11.60
N LYS A 190 17.06 0.78 11.93
CA LYS A 190 17.63 -0.58 11.92
C LYS A 190 18.18 -0.94 10.54
N TYR A 191 17.44 -0.64 9.49
CA TYR A 191 17.89 -0.82 8.11
C TYR A 191 19.17 -0.04 7.81
N ARG A 192 19.25 1.24 8.19
CA ARG A 192 20.46 2.07 7.99
C ARG A 192 21.67 1.48 8.72
N LYS A 193 21.52 1.05 9.97
CA LYS A 193 22.59 0.41 10.75
C LYS A 193 23.05 -0.90 10.10
N ALA A 194 22.12 -1.76 9.70
CA ALA A 194 22.42 -3.01 9.03
C ALA A 194 23.12 -2.79 7.67
N LYS A 195 22.67 -1.80 6.89
CA LYS A 195 23.28 -1.43 5.62
C LYS A 195 24.69 -0.87 5.81
N ALA A 196 24.91 -0.02 6.82
CA ALA A 196 26.24 0.47 7.15
C ALA A 196 27.18 -0.68 7.53
N ALA A 197 26.77 -1.58 8.42
CA ALA A 197 27.54 -2.77 8.76
C ALA A 197 27.84 -3.64 7.54
N TRP A 198 26.88 -3.80 6.62
CA TRP A 198 27.08 -4.53 5.36
C TRP A 198 28.18 -3.91 4.49
N HIS A 199 28.28 -2.58 4.42
CA HIS A 199 29.36 -1.91 3.68
C HIS A 199 30.76 -2.18 4.27
N HIS A 200 30.84 -2.43 5.58
CA HIS A 200 32.07 -2.78 6.29
C HIS A 200 32.24 -4.30 6.49
N SER A 201 31.41 -5.11 5.85
CA SER A 201 31.47 -6.58 5.94
C SER A 201 32.37 -7.18 4.87
N TYR A 202 33.16 -8.17 5.28
CA TYR A 202 34.10 -8.89 4.43
C TYR A 202 33.85 -10.39 4.53
N ARG A 203 34.16 -11.11 3.45
CA ARG A 203 34.15 -12.56 3.41
C ARG A 203 35.52 -13.10 3.04
N CYS A 204 35.96 -14.12 3.77
CA CYS A 204 37.10 -14.91 3.38
C CYS A 204 36.74 -15.86 2.24
N LEU A 205 37.42 -15.74 1.10
CA LEU A 205 37.22 -16.63 -0.05
C LEU A 205 37.88 -18.01 0.13
N ARG A 206 38.72 -18.18 1.17
CA ARG A 206 39.36 -19.46 1.49
C ARG A 206 38.49 -20.35 2.38
N CYS A 207 37.91 -19.80 3.46
CA CYS A 207 37.12 -20.58 4.43
C CYS A 207 35.65 -20.17 4.52
N GLY A 208 35.21 -19.15 3.76
CA GLY A 208 33.83 -18.68 3.73
C GLY A 208 33.39 -17.84 4.95
N HIS A 209 34.26 -17.64 5.94
CA HIS A 209 33.95 -16.88 7.15
C HIS A 209 33.71 -15.40 6.84
N SER A 210 32.62 -14.86 7.38
CA SER A 210 32.22 -13.46 7.26
C SER A 210 32.54 -12.70 8.53
N PHE A 211 33.07 -11.48 8.40
CA PHE A 211 33.48 -10.66 9.53
C PHE A 211 33.32 -9.17 9.21
N LEU A 212 33.22 -8.35 10.26
CA LEU A 212 33.17 -6.89 10.15
C LEU A 212 34.57 -6.32 10.32
N VAL A 213 34.88 -5.30 9.55
CA VAL A 213 36.11 -4.51 9.69
C VAL A 213 35.70 -3.12 10.11
N ASP A 214 35.94 -2.77 11.37
CA ASP A 214 35.77 -1.40 11.86
C ASP A 214 36.72 -0.45 11.09
N GLU A 215 36.43 0.85 11.00
CA GLU A 215 37.36 1.84 10.42
C GLU A 215 38.54 2.17 11.34
#